data_AF-A0A011PIJ8-F1
#
_entry.id   AF-A0A011PIJ8-F1
#
_cell.length_a   1.000
_cell.length_b   1.000
_cell.length_c   1.000
_cell.angle_alpha   90.00
_cell.angle_beta   90.00
_cell.angle_gamma   90.00
#
_symmetry.space_group_name_H-M   'P 1'
#
loop_
_entity.id
_entity.type
_entity.pdbx_description
1 polymer ?
#
loop_
_entity_poly.entity_id
_entity_poly.type
_entity_poly.pdbx_seq_one_letter_code
_entity_poly.pdbx_strand_id
1 'polypeptide(L)'
;MDVEITTFEQEMKLSARIWEAAGGYSPTIGILGAVLGLIHVMENLSDPSKLGAGIAVAFVATIYGVGLANLVYLPVANRLKAHINRLVVQREMIVAGLVGIANGDNPRIIESRLRAYIF
;
A
#
# COMPACT_ATOMS: atom_id res chain seq x y z
N MET A 1 16.52 22.14 1.68
CA MET A 1 15.59 21.85 0.57
C MET A 1 15.64 20.38 0.17
N ASP A 2 16.70 19.83 -0.43
CA ASP A 2 16.69 18.40 -0.84
C ASP A 2 16.58 17.40 0.32
N VAL A 3 17.28 17.69 1.43
CA VAL A 3 17.18 16.89 2.67
C VAL A 3 15.75 16.93 3.23
N GLU A 4 15.10 18.09 3.21
CA GLU A 4 13.72 18.25 3.72
C GLU A 4 12.70 17.49 2.86
N ILE A 5 12.86 17.51 1.53
CA ILE A 5 12.02 16.72 0.62
C ILE A 5 12.19 15.23 0.90
N THR A 6 13.43 14.79 1.10
CA THR A 6 13.75 13.39 1.39
C THR A 6 13.15 12.94 2.72
N THR A 7 13.30 13.74 3.79
CA THR A 7 12.72 13.44 5.11
C THR A 7 11.19 13.40 5.02
N PHE A 8 10.58 14.37 4.34
CA PHE A 8 9.13 14.40 4.13
C PHE A 8 8.63 13.16 3.37
N GLU A 9 9.32 12.77 2.30
CA GLU A 9 8.98 11.57 1.53
C GLU A 9 9.06 10.31 2.40
N GLN A 10 10.11 10.18 3.23
CA GLN A 10 10.29 9.03 4.11
C GLN A 10 9.17 8.92 5.15
N GLU A 11 8.80 10.02 5.81
CA GLU A 11 7.70 10.05 6.77
C GLU A 11 6.37 9.66 6.12
N MET A 12 6.07 10.21 4.95
CA MET A 12 4.85 9.84 4.24
C MET A 12 4.85 8.39 3.77
N LYS A 13 5.99 7.88 3.25
CA LYS A 13 6.13 6.47 2.83
C LYS A 13 5.92 5.51 3.98
N LEU A 14 6.23 5.90 5.22
CA LEU A 14 5.96 5.09 6.41
C LEU A 14 4.47 4.77 6.53
N SER A 15 3.60 5.75 6.25
CA SER A 15 2.14 5.56 6.28
C SER A 15 1.68 4.56 5.22
N ALA A 16 2.28 4.57 4.02
CA ALA A 16 1.98 3.59 2.98
C ALA A 16 2.51 2.17 3.29
N ARG A 17 3.65 2.07 3.98
CA ARG A 17 4.21 0.77 4.40
C ARG A 17 3.29 0.01 5.34
N ILE A 18 2.53 0.69 6.19
CA ILE A 18 1.58 0.02 7.10
C ILE A 18 0.52 -0.74 6.29
N TRP A 19 -0.03 -0.14 5.23
CA TRP A 19 -1.02 -0.77 4.37
C TRP A 19 -0.43 -1.93 3.54
N GLU A 20 0.81 -1.77 3.08
CA GLU A 20 1.52 -2.84 2.38
C GLU A 20 1.80 -4.03 3.30
N ALA A 21 2.24 -3.78 4.53
CA ALA A 21 2.43 -4.81 5.55
C ALA A 21 1.10 -5.48 5.93
N ALA A 22 0.03 -4.72 6.12
CA ALA A 22 -1.31 -5.25 6.36
C ALA A 22 -1.78 -6.16 5.21
N GLY A 23 -1.51 -5.77 3.96
CA GLY A 23 -1.74 -6.59 2.77
C GLY A 23 -0.92 -7.87 2.77
N GLY A 24 0.34 -7.82 3.20
CA GLY A 24 1.21 -8.99 3.32
C GLY A 24 0.79 -9.98 4.42
N TYR A 25 0.26 -9.47 5.54
CA TYR A 25 -0.19 -10.31 6.67
C TYR A 25 -1.64 -10.80 6.54
N SER A 26 -2.47 -10.16 5.72
CA SER A 26 -3.88 -10.57 5.56
C SER A 26 -4.07 -12.03 5.08
N PRO A 27 -3.29 -12.56 4.12
CA PRO A 27 -3.39 -13.96 3.71
C PRO A 27 -2.98 -14.94 4.81
N THR A 28 -2.01 -14.57 5.65
CA THR A 28 -1.56 -15.45 6.75
C THR A 28 -2.63 -15.58 7.83
N ILE A 29 -3.41 -14.52 8.09
CA ILE A 29 -4.60 -14.59 8.95
C ILE A 29 -5.66 -15.54 8.34
N GLY A 30 -5.83 -15.53 7.02
CA GLY A 30 -6.72 -16.47 6.32
C GLY A 30 -6.29 -17.93 6.50
N ILE A 31 -4.98 -18.21 6.47
CA ILE A 31 -4.42 -19.54 6.74
C ILE A 31 -4.67 -19.95 8.21
N LEU A 32 -4.51 -19.05 9.18
CA LEU A 32 -4.84 -19.32 10.57
C LEU A 32 -6.32 -19.69 10.73
N GLY A 33 -7.22 -18.98 10.06
CA GLY A 33 -8.65 -19.31 10.04
C GLY A 33 -8.95 -20.67 9.41
N ALA A 34 -8.20 -21.08 8.37
CA ALA A 34 -8.31 -22.42 7.80
C ALA A 34 -7.89 -23.52 8.79
N VAL A 35 -6.80 -23.29 9.52
CA VAL A 35 -6.33 -24.22 10.56
C VAL A 35 -7.37 -24.35 11.67
N LEU A 36 -7.96 -23.24 12.13
CA LEU A 36 -9.04 -23.27 13.12
C LEU A 36 -10.27 -24.05 12.63
N GLY A 37 -10.66 -23.86 11.36
CA GLY A 37 -11.74 -24.63 10.74
C GLY A 37 -11.46 -26.13 10.71
N LEU A 38 -10.22 -26.53 10.39
CA LEU A 38 -9.80 -27.93 10.40
C LEU A 38 -9.77 -28.53 11.81
N ILE A 39 -9.35 -27.79 12.83
CA ILE A 39 -9.39 -28.24 14.23
C ILE A 39 -10.83 -28.57 14.63
N HIS A 40 -11.79 -27.71 14.26
CA HIS A 40 -13.21 -27.94 14.55
C HIS A 40 -13.79 -29.18 13.85
N VAL A 41 -13.31 -29.47 12.64
CA VAL A 41 -13.66 -30.68 11.88
C VAL A 41 -13.10 -31.94 12.56
N MET A 42 -11.87 -31.88 13.05
CA MET A 42 -11.22 -33.01 13.75
C MET A 42 -11.88 -33.33 15.09
N GLU A 43 -12.40 -32.32 15.79
CA GLU A 43 -13.12 -32.51 17.06
C GLU A 43 -14.47 -33.22 16.89
N ASN A 44 -15.12 -33.08 15.73
CA ASN A 44 -16.46 -33.61 15.45
C ASN A 44 -16.47 -34.74 14.40
N LEU A 45 -15.39 -35.52 14.33
CA LEU A 45 -15.21 -36.56 13.31
C LEU A 45 -16.30 -37.66 13.33
N SER A 46 -17.03 -37.78 14.44
CA SER A 46 -18.10 -38.74 14.65
C SER A 46 -19.43 -38.38 13.97
N ASP A 47 -19.61 -37.14 13.51
CA ASP A 47 -20.85 -36.69 12.85
C ASP A 47 -20.55 -36.09 11.45
N PRO A 48 -20.71 -36.90 10.37
CA PRO A 48 -20.47 -36.48 8.99
C PRO A 48 -21.26 -35.23 8.58
N SER A 49 -22.40 -34.98 9.23
CA SER A 49 -23.27 -33.82 8.97
C SER A 49 -22.59 -32.50 9.31
N LYS A 50 -21.65 -32.50 10.26
CA LYS A 50 -20.95 -31.30 10.76
C LYS A 50 -19.60 -31.05 10.08
N LEU A 51 -19.04 -32.04 9.39
CA LEU A 51 -17.77 -31.91 8.66
C LEU A 51 -17.84 -30.83 7.57
N GLY A 52 -18.94 -30.78 6.81
CA GLY A 52 -19.10 -29.81 5.72
C GLY A 52 -19.05 -28.35 6.20
N ALA A 53 -19.61 -28.07 7.37
CA ALA A 53 -19.64 -26.72 7.93
C ALA A 53 -18.24 -26.22 8.31
N GLY A 54 -17.42 -27.05 8.97
CA GLY A 54 -16.06 -26.65 9.37
C GLY A 54 -15.11 -26.45 8.19
N ILE A 55 -15.24 -27.26 7.14
CA ILE A 55 -14.49 -27.08 5.88
C ILE A 55 -14.92 -25.81 5.15
N ALA A 56 -16.22 -25.52 5.10
CA ALA A 56 -16.72 -24.29 4.48
C ALA A 56 -16.17 -23.03 5.18
N VAL A 57 -16.12 -23.02 6.52
CA VAL A 57 -15.52 -21.92 7.30
C VAL A 57 -14.04 -21.74 6.96
N ALA A 58 -13.28 -22.83 6.81
CA ALA A 58 -11.87 -22.77 6.44
C ALA A 58 -11.64 -22.12 5.06
N PHE A 59 -12.47 -22.47 4.07
CA PHE A 59 -12.40 -21.85 2.75
C PHE A 59 -12.83 -20.38 2.76
N VAL A 60 -13.88 -20.04 3.50
CA VAL A 60 -14.32 -18.65 3.63
C VAL A 60 -13.24 -17.79 4.28
N ALA A 61 -12.54 -18.30 5.30
CA ALA A 61 -11.44 -17.61 5.95
C ALA A 61 -10.28 -17.30 4.98
N THR A 62 -9.91 -18.25 4.12
CA THR A 62 -8.85 -18.04 3.11
C THR A 62 -9.26 -17.06 2.02
N ILE A 63 -10.51 -17.12 1.57
CA ILE A 63 -11.08 -16.14 0.62
C ILE A 63 -11.04 -14.73 1.21
N TYR A 64 -11.44 -14.56 2.48
CA TYR A 64 -11.37 -13.25 3.11
C TYR A 64 -9.93 -12.77 3.31
N GLY A 65 -9.01 -13.63 3.72
CA GLY A 65 -7.60 -13.27 3.91
C GLY A 65 -6.93 -12.80 2.62
N VAL A 66 -7.07 -13.58 1.54
CA VAL A 66 -6.50 -13.24 0.22
C VAL A 66 -7.27 -12.10 -0.46
N GLY A 67 -8.59 -12.08 -0.29
CA GLY A 67 -9.48 -11.06 -0.84
C GLY A 67 -9.18 -9.68 -0.25
N LEU A 68 -9.10 -9.55 1.07
CA LEU A 68 -8.77 -8.28 1.73
C LEU A 68 -7.36 -7.80 1.37
N ALA A 69 -6.40 -8.71 1.24
CA ALA A 69 -5.04 -8.38 0.79
C ALA A 69 -5.04 -7.69 -0.58
N ASN A 70 -5.66 -8.35 -1.57
CA ASN A 70 -5.55 -7.95 -2.98
C ASN A 70 -6.58 -6.90 -3.40
N LEU A 71 -7.76 -6.88 -2.77
CA LEU A 71 -8.84 -5.95 -3.14
C LEU A 71 -8.81 -4.65 -2.33
N VAL A 72 -8.25 -4.67 -1.12
CA VAL A 72 -8.30 -3.51 -0.21
C VAL A 72 -6.91 -3.01 0.13
N TYR A 73 -6.10 -3.80 0.84
CA TYR A 73 -4.86 -3.31 1.44
C TYR A 73 -3.81 -2.91 0.41
N LEU A 74 -3.51 -3.79 -0.57
CA LEU A 74 -2.50 -3.50 -1.59
C LEU A 74 -2.91 -2.36 -2.54
N PRO A 75 -4.16 -2.29 -3.05
CA PRO A 75 -4.60 -1.15 -3.85
C PRO A 75 -4.55 0.19 -3.09
N VAL A 76 -4.93 0.20 -1.80
CA VAL A 76 -4.85 1.39 -0.96
C VAL A 76 -3.40 1.82 -0.74
N ALA A 77 -2.50 0.87 -0.45
CA ALA A 77 -1.06 1.14 -0.32
C ALA A 77 -0.48 1.76 -1.60
N ASN A 78 -0.81 1.19 -2.76
CA ASN A 78 -0.34 1.69 -4.06
C ASN A 78 -0.90 3.07 -4.40
N ARG A 79 -2.19 3.31 -4.12
CA ARG A 79 -2.78 4.65 -4.28
C ARG A 79 -2.10 5.69 -3.40
N LEU A 80 -1.81 5.34 -2.14
CA LEU A 80 -1.14 6.24 -1.22
C LEU A 80 0.29 6.55 -1.69
N LYS A 81 1.06 5.54 -2.13
CA LYS A 81 2.39 5.74 -2.74
C LYS A 81 2.34 6.66 -3.96
N ALA A 82 1.37 6.47 -4.85
CA ALA A 82 1.20 7.32 -6.03
C ALA A 82 0.86 8.77 -5.64
N HIS A 83 0.05 8.97 -4.60
CA HIS A 83 -0.26 10.30 -4.08
C HIS A 83 0.97 10.98 -3.46
N ILE A 84 1.76 10.25 -2.68
CA ILE A 84 3.01 10.73 -2.09
C ILE A 84 3.98 11.15 -3.19
N ASN A 85 4.14 10.33 -4.23
CA ASN A 85 5.02 10.65 -5.35
C ASN A 85 4.62 11.97 -6.04
N ARG A 86 3.32 12.21 -6.25
CA ARG A 86 2.82 13.49 -6.79
C ARG A 86 3.18 14.68 -5.90
N LEU A 87 3.08 14.54 -4.58
CA LEU A 87 3.44 15.59 -3.62
C LEU A 87 4.95 15.86 -3.59
N VAL A 88 5.77 14.83 -3.78
CA VAL A 88 7.23 14.97 -3.87
C VAL A 88 7.61 15.70 -5.15
N VAL A 89 7.09 15.27 -6.31
CA VAL A 89 7.31 15.93 -7.60
C VAL A 89 6.92 17.42 -7.57
N GLN A 90 5.80 17.76 -6.92
CA GLN A 90 5.40 19.16 -6.72
C GLN A 90 6.40 19.96 -5.89
N ARG A 91 6.95 19.39 -4.82
CA ARG A 91 7.98 20.06 -4.01
C ARG A 91 9.29 20.20 -4.77
N GLU A 92 9.70 19.17 -5.50
CA GLU A 92 10.89 19.21 -6.36
C GLU A 92 10.77 20.31 -7.42
N MET A 93 9.60 20.44 -8.06
CA MET A 93 9.31 21.52 -9.01
C MET A 93 9.50 22.91 -8.36
N ILE A 94 8.99 23.12 -7.15
CA ILE A 94 9.13 24.40 -6.44
C ILE A 94 10.60 24.70 -6.13
N VAL A 95 11.35 23.71 -5.64
CA VAL A 95 12.78 23.86 -5.32
C VAL A 95 13.59 24.13 -6.59
N ALA A 96 13.33 23.41 -7.68
CA ALA A 96 14.00 23.65 -8.97
C ALA A 96 13.73 25.07 -9.50
N GLY A 97 12.50 25.58 -9.32
CA GLY A 97 12.14 26.95 -9.67
C GLY A 97 12.89 28.00 -8.83
N LEU A 98 12.94 27.81 -7.51
CA LEU A 98 13.67 28.70 -6.59
C LEU A 98 15.17 28.72 -6.89
N VAL A 99 15.78 27.56 -7.15
CA VAL A 99 17.19 27.45 -7.52
C VAL A 99 17.47 28.14 -8.86
N GLY A 100 16.59 27.98 -9.86
CA GLY A 100 16.71 28.69 -11.13
C GLY A 100 16.67 30.21 -10.97
N ILE A 101 15.77 30.73 -10.13
CA ILE A 101 15.68 32.17 -9.82
C ILE A 101 16.94 32.64 -9.09
N ALA A 102 17.42 31.90 -8.08
CA ALA A 102 18.62 32.25 -7.32
C ALA A 102 19.89 32.29 -8.18
N ASN A 103 19.98 31.41 -9.17
CA ASN A 103 21.10 31.38 -10.13
C ASN A 103 21.00 32.45 -11.24
N GLY A 104 19.88 33.17 -11.33
CA GLY A 104 19.66 34.17 -12.38
C GLY A 104 19.43 33.57 -13.76
N ASP A 105 18.92 32.33 -13.84
CA ASP A 105 18.58 31.68 -15.11
C ASP A 105 17.49 32.49 -15.85
N ASN A 106 17.53 32.46 -17.18
CA ASN A 106 16.49 33.12 -17.99
C ASN A 106 15.11 32.53 -17.66
N PRO A 107 14.08 33.36 -17.38
CA PRO A 107 12.74 32.90 -17.04
C PRO A 107 12.15 31.90 -18.05
N ARG A 108 12.49 32.01 -19.33
CA ARG A 108 12.06 31.03 -20.37
C ARG A 108 12.67 29.64 -20.17
N ILE A 109 13.92 29.56 -19.71
CA ILE A 109 14.59 28.28 -19.43
C ILE A 109 13.99 27.65 -18.17
N ILE A 110 13.72 28.46 -17.15
CA ILE A 110 13.05 28.01 -15.92
C ILE A 110 11.65 27.47 -16.26
N GLU A 111 10.86 28.21 -17.04
CA GLU A 111 9.52 27.77 -17.48
C GLU A 111 9.58 26.44 -18.25
N SER A 112 10.53 26.30 -19.18
CA SER A 112 10.73 25.06 -19.94
C SER A 112 11.07 23.87 -19.04
N ARG A 113 11.96 24.06 -18.06
CA ARG A 113 12.31 23.03 -17.06
C ARG A 113 11.11 22.66 -16.18
N LEU A 114 10.34 23.64 -15.70
CA LEU A 114 9.16 23.40 -14.85
C LEU A 114 8.03 22.70 -15.61
N ARG A 115 7.85 22.99 -16.91
CA ARG A 115 6.88 22.29 -17.77
C ARG A 115 7.17 20.79 -17.88
N ALA A 116 8.44 20.38 -17.79
CA ALA A 116 8.81 18.96 -17.81
C ALA A 116 8.32 18.17 -16.59
N TYR A 117 7.93 18.83 -15.49
CA TYR A 117 7.37 18.17 -14.30
C TYR A 117 5.83 17.97 -14.38
N ILE A 118 5.17 18.56 -15.38
CA ILE A 118 3.70 18.52 -15.56
C ILE A 118 3.30 17.49 -16.64
N PHE A 119 4.24 17.11 -17.51
CA PHE A 119 4.09 16.09 -18.55
C PHE A 119 4.54 14.71 -18.06
#